data_AF-V5GBD1-F1
#
_entry.id   AF-V5GBD1-F1
#
_cell.length_a   1.000
_cell.length_b   1.000
_cell.length_c   1.000
_cell.angle_alpha   90.00
_cell.angle_beta   90.00
_cell.angle_gamma   90.00
#
_symmetry.space_group_name_H-M   'P 1'
#
loop_
_entity.id
_entity.type
_entity.pdbx_description
1 polymer ?
#
loop_
_entity_poly.entity_id
_entity_poly.type
_entity_poly.pdbx_seq_one_letter_code
_entity_poly.pdbx_strand_id
1 'polypeptide(L)'
;EPQGPDFSGGLASTLSFLQSKNVVKVKTKQEIESERQNEQLRKQIVLNPDDDKHTIEAKLRNYKPQVSVKYHDEYGRELSQKEAYKQLSHQFHGKAPNKSKIAKKQRLVEEENKRKQSEKLLDEEKKANDGLRIQ
;
A
#
# COMPACT_ATOMS: atom_id res chain seq x y z
N GLU A 1 -44.25 10.60 36.27
CA GLU A 1 -42.92 10.68 35.61
C GLU A 1 -42.88 9.67 34.46
N PRO A 2 -42.26 9.97 33.31
CA PRO A 2 -42.14 9.00 32.24
C PRO A 2 -41.08 7.96 32.62
N GLN A 3 -41.48 6.71 32.84
CA GLN A 3 -40.51 5.63 33.08
C GLN A 3 -39.71 5.37 31.80
N GLY A 4 -38.39 5.50 31.88
CA GLY A 4 -37.47 5.17 30.80
C GLY A 4 -37.31 3.65 30.61
N PRO A 5 -36.71 3.19 29.50
CA PRO A 5 -36.46 1.77 29.28
C PRO A 5 -35.54 1.20 30.36
N ASP A 6 -35.92 0.05 30.94
CA ASP A 6 -35.15 -0.64 31.97
C ASP A 6 -34.09 -1.56 31.36
N PHE A 7 -32.82 -1.28 31.65
CA PHE A 7 -31.65 -2.05 31.18
C PHE A 7 -31.05 -2.95 32.25
N SER A 8 -31.72 -3.12 33.40
CA SER A 8 -31.24 -3.92 34.53
C SER A 8 -31.00 -5.40 34.20
N GLY A 9 -31.66 -5.93 33.16
CA GLY A 9 -31.49 -7.30 32.63
C GLY A 9 -30.22 -7.55 31.79
N GLY A 10 -29.31 -6.59 31.68
CA GLY A 10 -28.02 -6.75 30.98
C GLY A 10 -28.12 -6.70 29.45
N LEU A 11 -27.11 -7.26 28.76
CA LEU A 11 -26.93 -7.14 27.30
C LEU A 11 -28.12 -7.64 26.49
N ALA A 12 -28.81 -8.68 26.95
CA ALA A 12 -30.01 -9.20 26.29
C ALA A 12 -31.16 -8.18 26.31
N SER A 13 -31.37 -7.49 27.44
CA SER A 13 -32.39 -6.45 27.58
C SER A 13 -32.10 -5.27 26.63
N THR A 14 -30.86 -4.81 26.61
CA THR A 14 -30.44 -3.73 25.70
C THR A 14 -30.58 -4.12 24.24
N LEU A 15 -30.26 -5.37 23.88
CA LEU A 15 -30.40 -5.88 22.51
C LEU A 15 -31.87 -5.91 22.09
N SER A 16 -32.77 -6.41 22.93
CA SER A 16 -34.22 -6.39 22.67
C SER A 16 -34.76 -4.96 22.54
N PHE A 17 -34.28 -4.03 23.37
CA PHE A 17 -34.64 -2.62 23.24
C PHE A 17 -34.20 -2.02 21.89
N LEU A 18 -32.96 -2.26 21.46
CA LEU A 18 -32.45 -1.77 20.18
C LEU A 18 -33.18 -2.39 18.97
N GLN A 19 -33.60 -3.66 19.07
CA GLN A 19 -34.48 -4.30 18.09
C GLN A 19 -35.85 -3.62 18.03
N SER A 20 -36.46 -3.32 19.18
CA SER A 20 -37.77 -2.65 19.25
C SER A 20 -37.75 -1.24 18.66
N LYS A 21 -36.61 -0.55 18.78
CA LYS A 21 -36.37 0.76 18.15
C LYS A 21 -35.92 0.67 16.69
N ASN A 22 -35.89 -0.55 16.13
CA ASN A 22 -35.48 -0.84 14.75
C ASN A 22 -34.04 -0.38 14.42
N VAL A 23 -33.20 -0.23 15.44
CA VAL A 23 -31.79 0.18 15.30
C VAL A 23 -30.94 -1.00 14.81
N VAL A 24 -31.31 -2.22 15.21
CA VAL A 24 -30.63 -3.45 14.84
C VAL A 24 -31.60 -4.38 14.12
N LYS A 25 -31.25 -4.78 12.90
CA LYS A 25 -32.01 -5.77 12.12
C LYS A 25 -31.71 -7.18 12.63
N VAL A 26 -32.74 -7.90 13.04
CA VAL A 26 -32.63 -9.31 13.41
C VAL A 26 -32.54 -10.13 12.13
N LYS A 27 -31.48 -10.92 12.00
CA LYS A 27 -31.32 -11.85 10.89
C LYS A 27 -32.42 -12.89 10.97
N THR A 28 -33.02 -13.21 9.84
CA THR A 28 -34.01 -14.28 9.75
C THR A 28 -33.37 -15.62 10.10
N LYS A 29 -34.17 -16.61 10.56
CA LYS A 29 -33.66 -17.95 10.86
C LYS A 29 -32.90 -18.56 9.67
N GLN A 30 -33.38 -18.29 8.46
CA GLN A 30 -32.76 -18.72 7.21
C GLN A 30 -31.40 -18.05 6.95
N GLU A 31 -31.24 -16.77 7.27
CA GLU A 31 -29.94 -16.08 7.20
C GLU A 31 -28.96 -16.62 8.23
N ILE A 32 -29.43 -16.92 9.44
CA ILE A 32 -28.58 -17.48 10.50
C ILE A 32 -28.09 -18.89 10.11
N GLU A 33 -28.98 -19.73 9.57
CA GLU A 33 -28.61 -21.06 9.10
C GLU A 33 -27.67 -21.01 7.89
N SER A 34 -27.91 -20.10 6.93
CA SER A 34 -27.02 -19.95 5.77
C SER A 34 -25.65 -19.37 6.15
N GLU A 35 -25.58 -18.42 7.09
CA GLU A 35 -24.29 -17.96 7.64
C GLU A 35 -23.54 -19.08 8.35
N ARG A 36 -24.23 -19.90 9.15
CA ARG A 36 -23.63 -21.04 9.85
C ARG A 36 -23.08 -22.08 8.88
N GLN A 37 -23.83 -22.39 7.82
CA GLN A 37 -23.39 -23.28 6.75
C GLN A 37 -22.20 -22.71 5.99
N ASN A 38 -22.22 -21.41 5.64
CA ASN A 38 -21.10 -20.73 5.00
C ASN A 38 -19.84 -20.70 5.86
N GLU A 39 -19.99 -20.53 7.18
CA GLU A 39 -18.86 -20.55 8.12
C GLU A 39 -18.26 -21.96 8.23
N GLN A 40 -19.09 -23.01 8.22
CA GLN A 40 -18.63 -24.40 8.20
C GLN A 40 -17.87 -24.73 6.91
N LEU A 41 -18.38 -24.30 5.76
CA LEU A 41 -17.69 -24.44 4.47
C LEU A 41 -16.35 -23.71 4.47
N ARG A 42 -16.29 -22.48 4.97
CA ARG A 42 -15.03 -21.72 5.12
C ARG A 42 -14.02 -22.45 6.00
N LYS A 43 -14.46 -23.00 7.13
CA LYS A 43 -13.60 -23.78 8.04
C LYS A 43 -13.06 -25.05 7.37
N GLN A 44 -13.88 -25.75 6.58
CA GLN A 44 -13.42 -26.92 5.82
C GLN A 44 -12.39 -26.55 4.73
N ILE A 45 -12.60 -25.45 4.01
CA ILE A 45 -11.65 -24.97 2.99
C ILE A 45 -10.28 -24.67 3.62
N VAL A 46 -10.25 -24.04 4.80
CA VAL A 46 -8.99 -23.72 5.51
C VAL A 46 -8.26 -24.97 6.04
N LEU A 47 -8.98 -26.08 6.29
CA LEU A 47 -8.42 -27.33 6.82
C LEU A 47 -7.82 -28.25 5.74
N ASN A 48 -7.95 -27.92 4.45
CA ASN A 48 -7.36 -28.65 3.33
C ASN A 48 -6.29 -27.79 2.62
N PRO A 49 -5.05 -27.69 3.15
CA PRO A 49 -4.02 -26.80 2.60
C PRO A 49 -3.42 -27.28 1.27
N ASP A 50 -3.71 -28.52 0.85
CA ASP A 50 -3.16 -29.11 -0.37
C ASP A 50 -3.92 -28.66 -1.63
N ASP A 51 -5.19 -28.25 -1.51
CA ASP A 51 -5.96 -27.64 -2.61
C ASP A 51 -5.47 -26.21 -2.94
N ASP A 52 -4.88 -25.52 -1.96
CA ASP A 52 -4.26 -24.22 -2.17
C ASP A 52 -2.97 -24.34 -2.98
N LYS A 53 -2.19 -25.42 -2.80
CA LYS A 53 -0.93 -25.59 -3.55
C LYS A 53 -1.19 -25.72 -5.05
N HIS A 54 -2.13 -26.58 -5.46
CA HIS A 54 -2.43 -26.79 -6.87
C HIS A 54 -3.06 -25.55 -7.54
N THR A 55 -3.87 -24.79 -6.81
CA THR A 55 -4.47 -23.55 -7.32
C THR A 55 -3.46 -22.41 -7.39
N ILE A 56 -2.53 -22.31 -6.44
CA ILE A 56 -1.41 -21.37 -6.46
C ILE A 56 -0.45 -21.73 -7.60
N GLU A 57 -0.06 -22.99 -7.74
CA GLU A 57 0.76 -23.47 -8.85
C GLU A 57 0.12 -23.16 -10.21
N ALA A 58 -1.18 -23.42 -10.37
CA ALA A 58 -1.91 -23.10 -11.60
C ALA A 58 -1.88 -21.59 -11.92
N LYS A 59 -1.97 -20.72 -10.91
CA LYS A 59 -1.86 -19.26 -11.08
C LYS A 59 -0.43 -18.81 -11.41
N LEU A 60 0.59 -19.44 -10.82
CA LEU A 60 1.99 -19.07 -11.06
C LEU A 60 2.56 -19.62 -12.37
N ARG A 61 1.96 -20.69 -12.94
CA ARG A 61 2.44 -21.34 -14.19
C ARG A 61 2.73 -20.37 -15.33
N ASN A 62 1.93 -19.32 -15.48
CA ASN A 62 2.08 -18.32 -16.55
C ASN A 62 2.44 -16.92 -16.05
N TYR A 63 2.77 -16.76 -14.76
CA TYR A 63 3.10 -15.47 -14.17
C TYR A 63 4.56 -15.10 -14.45
N LYS A 64 4.78 -14.07 -15.29
CA LYS A 64 6.11 -13.54 -15.64
C LYS A 64 6.21 -12.06 -15.32
N PRO A 65 6.42 -11.67 -14.04
CA PRO A 65 6.55 -10.27 -13.69
C PRO A 65 7.83 -9.68 -14.29
N GLN A 66 7.73 -8.49 -14.86
CA GLN A 66 8.88 -7.68 -15.23
C GLN A 66 9.34 -6.93 -13.99
N VAL A 67 10.37 -7.46 -13.31
CA VAL A 67 10.87 -6.88 -12.05
C VAL A 67 12.00 -5.90 -12.37
N SER A 68 11.85 -4.66 -11.92
CA SER A 68 12.92 -3.65 -11.97
C SER A 68 13.28 -3.23 -10.54
N VAL A 69 14.59 -3.18 -10.25
CA VAL A 69 15.09 -2.78 -8.94
C VAL A 69 15.57 -1.34 -9.02
N LYS A 70 14.97 -0.47 -8.21
CA LYS A 70 15.35 0.93 -8.08
C LYS A 70 15.79 1.22 -6.66
N TYR A 71 16.77 2.09 -6.52
CA TYR A 71 17.31 2.52 -5.23
C TYR A 71 17.01 4.01 -5.04
N HIS A 72 16.61 4.39 -3.83
CA HIS A 72 16.21 5.77 -3.52
C HIS A 72 16.99 6.29 -2.32
N ASP A 73 17.34 7.57 -2.35
CA ASP A 73 17.98 8.31 -1.25
C ASP A 73 16.93 8.79 -0.21
N GLU A 74 17.37 9.32 0.92
CA GLU A 74 16.51 9.91 1.98
C GLU A 74 15.61 11.04 1.45
N TYR A 75 16.06 11.70 0.38
CA TYR A 75 15.36 12.78 -0.31
C TYR A 75 14.47 12.28 -1.45
N GLY A 76 14.26 10.96 -1.59
CA GLY A 76 13.45 10.37 -2.66
C GLY A 76 14.07 10.42 -4.06
N ARG A 77 15.36 10.77 -4.18
CA ARG A 77 16.07 10.77 -5.47
C ARG A 77 16.39 9.34 -5.90
N GLU A 78 16.06 8.97 -7.13
CA GLU A 78 16.51 7.71 -7.73
C GLU A 78 18.05 7.71 -7.84
N LEU A 79 18.69 6.70 -7.25
CA LEU A 79 20.14 6.54 -7.22
C LEU A 79 20.59 5.64 -8.37
N SER A 80 21.74 6.00 -8.95
CA SER A 80 22.46 5.11 -9.86
C SER A 80 22.98 3.88 -9.11
N GLN A 81 23.16 2.75 -9.80
CA GLN A 81 23.69 1.51 -9.25
C GLN A 81 25.01 1.71 -8.47
N LYS A 82 25.90 2.59 -8.95
CA LYS A 82 27.17 2.91 -8.27
C LYS A 82 26.95 3.62 -6.94
N GLU A 83 25.98 4.52 -6.89
CA GLU A 83 25.65 5.26 -5.67
C GLU A 83 24.92 4.38 -4.67
N ALA A 84 24.01 3.53 -5.15
CA ALA A 84 23.30 2.54 -4.34
C ALA A 84 24.27 1.56 -3.68
N TYR A 85 25.19 0.95 -4.46
CA TYR A 85 26.22 0.07 -3.91
C TYR A 85 27.07 0.78 -2.86
N LYS A 86 27.45 2.04 -3.12
CA LYS A 86 28.23 2.82 -2.18
C LYS A 86 27.49 3.09 -0.86
N GLN A 87 26.20 3.43 -0.92
CA GLN A 87 25.37 3.59 0.28
C GLN A 87 25.23 2.27 1.05
N LEU A 88 24.91 1.17 0.36
CA LEU A 88 24.82 -0.16 0.97
C LEU A 88 26.14 -0.58 1.62
N SER A 89 27.27 -0.33 0.96
CA SER A 89 28.61 -0.61 1.50
C SER A 89 28.92 0.22 2.74
N HIS A 90 28.57 1.51 2.76
CA HIS A 90 28.73 2.36 3.94
C HIS A 90 27.83 1.91 5.10
N GLN A 91 26.59 1.50 4.82
CA GLN A 91 25.67 0.97 5.83
C GLN A 91 26.18 -0.36 6.39
N PHE A 92 26.72 -1.22 5.54
CA PHE A 92 27.24 -2.53 5.92
C PHE A 92 28.53 -2.42 6.74
N HIS A 93 29.49 -1.59 6.31
CA HIS A 93 30.77 -1.43 7.01
C HIS A 93 30.77 -0.35 8.11
N GLY A 94 29.70 0.44 8.23
CA GLY A 94 29.55 1.51 9.24
C GLY A 94 30.50 2.70 9.09
N LYS A 95 31.34 2.75 8.04
CA LYS A 95 32.31 3.83 7.83
C LYS A 95 31.68 4.96 7.04
N ALA A 96 31.18 5.97 7.74
CA ALA A 96 30.60 7.15 7.11
C ALA A 96 31.65 7.96 6.31
N PRO A 97 31.27 8.57 5.18
CA PRO A 97 32.13 9.54 4.50
C PRO A 97 32.37 10.77 5.39
N ASN A 98 33.53 11.42 5.20
CA ASN A 98 33.86 12.66 5.91
C ASN A 98 32.95 13.83 5.46
N LYS A 99 32.80 14.83 6.35
CA LYS A 99 31.94 16.01 6.13
C LYS A 99 32.22 16.73 4.81
N SER A 100 33.49 16.84 4.41
CA SER A 100 33.87 17.48 3.14
C SER A 100 33.41 16.71 1.90
N LYS A 101 33.45 15.37 1.90
CA LYS A 101 32.90 14.57 0.79
C LYS A 101 31.38 14.66 0.75
N ILE A 102 30.72 14.72 1.89
CA ILE A 102 29.26 14.90 1.97
C ILE A 102 28.88 16.27 1.37
N ALA A 103 29.51 17.35 1.81
CA ALA A 103 29.25 18.69 1.30
C ALA A 103 29.53 18.82 -0.20
N LYS A 104 30.62 18.22 -0.71
CA LYS A 104 30.91 18.19 -2.15
C LYS A 104 29.83 17.42 -2.92
N LYS A 105 29.36 16.29 -2.40
CA LYS A 105 28.27 15.52 -3.03
C LYS A 105 26.97 16.32 -3.06
N GLN A 106 26.62 16.99 -1.96
CA GLN A 106 25.43 17.84 -1.89
C GLN A 106 25.45 18.95 -2.95
N ARG A 107 26.57 19.65 -3.09
CA ARG A 107 26.74 20.67 -4.15
C ARG A 107 26.55 20.10 -5.56
N LEU A 108 27.13 18.93 -5.85
CA LEU A 108 26.98 18.28 -7.16
C LEU A 108 25.53 17.91 -7.45
N VAL A 109 24.81 17.40 -6.44
CA VAL A 109 23.38 17.06 -6.56
C VAL A 109 22.54 18.31 -6.81
N GLU A 110 22.80 19.39 -6.10
CA GLU A 110 22.07 20.66 -6.28
C GLU A 110 22.28 21.23 -7.68
N GLU A 111 23.51 21.20 -8.18
CA GLU A 111 23.85 21.64 -9.54
C GLU A 111 23.16 20.78 -10.60
N GLU A 112 23.19 19.46 -10.45
CA GLU A 112 22.49 18.55 -11.37
C GLU A 112 20.97 18.77 -11.35
N ASN A 113 20.38 18.96 -10.17
CA ASN A 113 18.96 19.25 -10.04
C ASN A 113 18.57 20.57 -10.70
N LYS A 114 19.37 21.63 -10.53
CA LYS A 114 19.18 22.90 -11.22
C LYS A 114 19.25 22.73 -12.74
N ARG A 115 20.24 21.98 -13.23
CA ARG A 115 20.38 21.71 -14.67
C ARG A 115 19.18 20.95 -15.22
N LYS A 116 18.73 19.90 -14.53
CA LYS A 116 17.52 19.14 -14.91
C LYS A 116 16.26 19.99 -14.89
N GLN A 117 16.13 20.92 -13.94
CA GLN A 117 15.02 21.87 -13.92
C GLN A 117 15.05 22.80 -15.13
N SER A 118 16.23 23.36 -15.46
CA SER A 118 16.36 24.20 -16.67
C SER A 118 16.13 23.42 -17.96
N GLU A 119 16.62 22.19 -18.07
CA GLU A 119 16.40 21.32 -19.25
C GLU A 119 14.91 21.02 -19.43
N LYS A 120 14.18 20.71 -18.34
CA LYS A 120 12.72 20.49 -18.39
C LYS A 120 11.97 21.72 -18.88
N LEU A 121 12.33 22.92 -18.40
CA LEU A 121 11.72 24.17 -18.85
C LEU A 121 11.95 24.40 -20.36
N LEU A 122 13.16 24.14 -20.85
CA LEU A 122 13.48 24.27 -22.28
C LEU A 122 12.71 23.26 -23.15
N ASP A 123 12.52 22.04 -22.66
CA ASP A 123 11.74 21.02 -23.38
C ASP A 123 10.23 21.34 -23.41
N GLU A 124 9.71 21.97 -22.35
CA GLU A 124 8.35 22.50 -22.31
C GLU A 124 8.15 23.66 -23.31
N GLU A 125 9.10 24.60 -23.37
CA GLU A 125 9.07 25.70 -24.34
C GLU A 125 9.11 25.22 -25.79
N LYS A 126 9.94 24.21 -26.10
CA LYS A 126 9.99 23.60 -27.44
C LYS A 126 8.68 22.92 -27.81
N LYS A 127 8.08 22.15 -26.90
CA LYS A 127 6.76 21.53 -27.12
C LYS A 127 5.68 22.57 -27.40
N ALA A 128 5.68 23.69 -26.68
CA ALA A 128 4.72 24.77 -26.87
C ALA A 128 4.88 25.43 -28.25
N ASN A 129 6.13 25.67 -28.69
CA ASN A 129 6.42 26.24 -30.01
C ASN A 129 6.13 25.27 -31.17
N ASP A 130 6.47 23.99 -31.04
CA ASP A 130 6.21 22.99 -32.08
C ASP A 130 4.71 22.76 -32.28
N GLY A 131 3.89 22.88 -31.23
CA GLY A 131 2.43 22.83 -31.33
C GLY A 131 1.80 24.01 -32.07
N LEU A 132 2.48 25.17 -32.11
CA LEU A 132 2.06 26.39 -32.82
C LEU A 132 2.45 26.40 -34.31
N ARG A 133 3.34 25.49 -34.73
CA ARG A 133 3.84 25.40 -36.12
C ARG A 133 2.96 24.57 -37.05
N ILE A 134 1.95 23.85 -36.52
CA ILE A 134 1.06 22.96 -37.28
C ILE A 134 -0.35 23.58 -37.48
N GLN A 135 -0.47 24.91 -37.49
CA GLN A 135 -1.72 25.63 -37.84
C GLN A 135 -1.54 26.45 -39.12
#